data_AF-A0A7V9L0N1-F1
#
_entry.id   AF-A0A7V9L0N1-F1
#
_cell.length_a   1.000
_cell.length_b   1.000
_cell.length_c   1.000
_cell.angle_alpha   90.00
_cell.angle_beta   90.00
_cell.angle_gamma   90.00
#
_symmetry.space_group_name_H-M   'P 1'
#
loop_
_entity.id
_entity.type
_entity.pdbx_description
1 polymer ?
#
loop_
_entity_poly.entity_id
_entity_poly.type
_entity_poly.pdbx_seq_one_letter_code
_entity_poly.pdbx_strand_id
1 'polypeptide(L)' 'MGKGYAEGPAAEERYEALERGDLLQDLEPRRARKAVYASTADDERKHFIGWLDDVDPDELFASGRAWGISIVVRS' A
#
# COMPACT_ATOMS: atom_id res chain seq x y z
N MET A 1 -25.09 -33.21 -27.91
CA MET A 1 -24.92 -33.54 -26.47
C MET A 1 -23.48 -33.96 -26.27
N GLY A 2 -22.65 -33.11 -25.67
CA GLY A 2 -21.21 -33.33 -25.53
C GLY A 2 -20.75 -33.33 -24.08
N LYS A 3 -20.07 -34.43 -23.68
CA LYS A 3 -18.96 -34.56 -22.71
C LYS A 3 -19.15 -33.82 -21.36
N GLY A 4 -19.42 -34.42 -20.20
CA GLY A 4 -18.81 -35.60 -19.59
C GLY A 4 -17.38 -35.29 -19.13
N TYR A 5 -17.17 -34.78 -17.91
CA TYR A 5 -15.99 -35.02 -17.03
C TYR A 5 -16.25 -34.54 -15.58
N ALA A 6 -16.28 -35.53 -14.68
CA ALA A 6 -15.76 -35.56 -13.30
C ALA A 6 -16.10 -34.42 -12.33
N GLU A 7 -17.15 -34.67 -11.54
CA GLU A 7 -17.22 -34.25 -10.14
C GLU A 7 -15.99 -34.82 -9.40
N GLY A 8 -15.00 -33.96 -9.16
CA GLY A 8 -13.86 -34.27 -8.30
C GLY A 8 -14.18 -33.95 -6.83
N PRO A 9 -13.70 -34.75 -5.86
CA PRO A 9 -13.95 -34.60 -4.43
C PRO A 9 -13.14 -33.42 -3.82
N ALA A 10 -13.20 -32.25 -4.43
CA ALA A 10 -12.34 -31.10 -4.11
C ALA A 10 -13.13 -29.80 -3.85
N ALA A 11 -14.45 -29.90 -3.68
CA ALA A 11 -15.31 -28.75 -3.41
C ALA A 11 -15.61 -28.56 -1.91
N GLU A 12 -15.47 -29.61 -1.09
CA GLU A 12 -15.83 -29.57 0.35
C GLU A 12 -14.68 -29.07 1.26
N GLU A 13 -13.41 -29.30 0.92
CA GLU A 13 -12.26 -28.86 1.75
C GLU A 13 -12.05 -27.32 1.77
N ARG A 14 -12.75 -26.55 0.93
CA ARG A 14 -12.61 -25.08 0.92
C ARG A 14 -13.21 -24.39 2.14
N TYR A 15 -14.09 -25.03 2.90
CA TYR A 15 -14.70 -24.43 4.08
C TYR A 15 -13.89 -24.67 5.36
N GLU A 16 -13.01 -25.67 5.39
CA GLU A 16 -12.19 -26.00 6.57
C GLU A 16 -10.95 -25.10 6.72
N ALA A 17 -10.52 -24.43 5.64
CA ALA A 17 -9.38 -23.52 5.64
C ALA A 17 -9.66 -22.18 6.37
N LEU A 18 -10.93 -21.85 6.64
CA LEU A 18 -11.30 -20.61 7.34
C LEU A 18 -11.15 -20.72 8.87
N GLU A 19 -11.10 -21.94 9.41
CA GLU A 19 -10.99 -22.18 10.87
C GLU A 19 -9.54 -22.17 11.38
N ARG A 20 -8.56 -22.14 10.46
CA ARG A 20 -7.13 -22.06 10.78
C ARG A 20 -6.68 -20.61 10.70
N GLY A 21 -6.88 -19.86 11.79
CA GLY A 21 -6.40 -18.48 11.98
C GLY A 21 -4.87 -18.32 12.02
N ASP A 22 -4.15 -19.00 11.12
CA ASP A 22 -2.69 -19.17 11.14
C ASP A 22 -2.01 -18.53 9.91
N LEU A 23 -2.74 -18.24 8.82
CA LEU A 23 -2.18 -17.59 7.63
C LEU A 23 -2.12 -16.06 7.71
N LEU A 24 -2.61 -15.46 8.80
CA LEU A 24 -2.59 -14.00 8.98
C LEU A 24 -1.41 -13.48 9.83
N GLN A 25 -0.58 -14.38 10.36
CA GLN A 25 0.49 -13.98 11.29
C GLN A 25 1.82 -13.61 10.60
N ASP A 26 2.02 -14.03 9.34
CA ASP A 26 3.27 -13.77 8.58
C ASP A 26 3.14 -12.62 7.56
N LEU A 27 1.93 -12.10 7.38
CA LEU A 27 1.74 -10.81 6.74
C LEU A 27 1.80 -9.77 7.84
N GLU A 28 2.99 -9.38 8.30
CA GLU A 28 3.11 -8.03 8.86
C GLU A 28 2.42 -7.12 7.83
N PRO A 29 1.27 -6.48 8.15
CA PRO A 29 0.57 -5.67 7.18
C PRO A 29 1.61 -4.63 6.79
N ARG A 30 2.13 -4.71 5.55
CA ARG A 30 3.25 -3.89 5.07
C ARG A 30 2.94 -2.48 5.51
N ARG A 31 3.62 -2.01 6.57
CA ARG A 31 3.10 -0.91 7.40
C ARG A 31 2.83 0.22 6.44
N ALA A 32 1.57 0.58 6.26
CA ALA A 32 1.20 1.52 5.24
C ALA A 32 1.89 2.84 5.58
N ARG A 33 2.92 3.21 4.80
CA ARG A 33 3.78 4.35 5.09
C ARG A 33 3.24 5.57 4.36
N LYS A 34 3.37 6.73 5.00
CA LYS A 34 2.95 8.00 4.43
C LYS A 34 4.09 8.61 3.63
N ALA A 35 3.90 8.73 2.32
CA ALA A 35 4.82 9.36 1.40
C ALA A 35 4.45 10.84 1.22
N VAL A 36 5.44 11.72 1.25
CA VAL A 36 5.31 13.16 1.02
C VAL A 36 5.70 13.48 -0.40
N TYR A 37 4.79 14.15 -1.10
CA TYR A 37 4.97 14.62 -2.46
C TYR A 37 4.82 16.13 -2.53
N ALA A 38 5.71 16.80 -3.23
CA ALA A 38 5.66 18.26 -3.40
C ALA A 38 6.39 18.67 -4.69
N SER A 39 6.20 19.92 -5.07
CA SER A 39 7.03 20.59 -6.07
C SER A 39 8.14 21.37 -5.35
N THR A 40 9.31 21.48 -5.96
CA THR A 40 10.47 22.20 -5.41
C THR A 40 11.01 23.20 -6.44
N ALA A 41 11.97 24.02 -6.04
CA ALA A 41 12.66 24.95 -6.95
C ALA A 41 13.43 24.25 -8.08
N ASP A 42 13.82 23.00 -7.86
CA ASP A 42 14.54 22.20 -8.87
C ASP A 42 13.57 21.51 -9.84
N ASP A 43 12.44 21.02 -9.33
CA ASP A 43 11.40 20.40 -10.14
C ASP A 43 10.01 20.94 -9.76
N GLU A 44 9.46 21.74 -10.68
CA GLU A 44 8.14 22.37 -10.57
C GLU A 44 6.99 21.35 -10.56
N ARG A 45 7.23 20.11 -11.01
CA ARG A 45 6.24 19.04 -10.96
C ARG A 45 6.22 18.40 -9.59
N LYS A 46 5.06 17.86 -9.25
CA LYS A 46 4.88 17.15 -8.00
C LYS A 46 5.62 15.81 -8.04
N HIS A 47 6.67 15.70 -7.25
CA HIS A 47 7.50 14.50 -7.14
C HIS A 47 7.63 14.05 -5.69
N PHE A 48 8.17 12.84 -5.51
CA PHE A 48 8.37 12.27 -4.18
C PHE A 48 9.53 12.98 -3.49
N ILE A 49 9.28 13.55 -2.31
CA ILE A 49 10.29 14.23 -1.50
C ILE A 49 10.90 13.28 -0.47
N GLY A 50 10.05 12.49 0.17
CA GLY A 50 10.47 11.63 1.28
C GLY A 50 9.30 10.97 1.99
N TRP A 51 9.60 10.20 3.02
CA TRP A 51 8.59 9.60 3.89
C TRP A 51 8.28 10.56 5.05
N LEU A 52 7.03 10.57 5.53
CA LEU A 52 6.60 11.49 6.58
C LEU A 52 7.39 11.32 7.91
N ASP A 53 7.97 10.13 8.15
CA ASP A 53 8.86 9.88 9.30
C ASP A 53 10.25 10.51 9.16
N ASP A 54 10.65 10.85 7.94
CA ASP A 54 12.01 11.32 7.59
C ASP A 54 12.01 12.81 7.24
N VAL A 55 10.92 13.32 6.64
CA VAL A 55 10.78 14.71 6.24
C VAL A 55 9.57 15.37 6.89
N ASP A 56 9.77 16.59 7.38
CA ASP A 56 8.69 17.41 7.93
C ASP A 56 8.06 18.27 6.81
N PRO A 57 6.80 18.01 6.41
CA PRO A 57 6.15 18.77 5.35
C PRO A 57 5.89 20.23 5.73
N ASP A 58 5.66 20.52 7.01
CA ASP A 58 5.34 21.87 7.47
C ASP A 58 6.60 22.75 7.41
N GLU A 59 7.74 22.22 7.85
CA GLU A 59 9.04 22.89 7.71
C GLU A 59 9.39 23.12 6.23
N LEU A 60 9.19 22.12 5.36
CA LEU A 60 9.45 22.24 3.93
C LEU A 60 8.62 23.36 3.28
N PHE A 61 7.38 23.54 3.72
CA PHE A 61 6.52 24.62 3.27
C PHE A 61 6.91 25.97 3.87
N ALA A 62 7.11 26.04 5.19
CA ALA A 62 7.46 27.26 5.90
C ALA A 62 8.82 27.84 5.44
N SER A 63 9.77 26.98 5.12
CA SER A 63 11.07 27.35 4.56
C SER A 63 11.02 27.75 3.08
N GLY A 64 9.89 27.55 2.40
CA GLY A 64 9.74 27.81 0.96
C GLY A 64 10.51 26.83 0.08
N ARG A 65 11.02 25.72 0.63
CA ARG A 65 11.76 24.69 -0.13
C ARG A 65 10.85 23.80 -0.96
N ALA A 66 9.61 23.63 -0.53
CA ALA A 66 8.61 22.87 -1.26
C ALA A 66 7.22 23.51 -1.18
N TRP A 67 6.40 23.30 -2.21
CA TRP A 67 5.01 23.76 -2.28
C TRP A 67 4.09 22.70 -2.87
N GLY A 68 2.78 22.91 -2.73
CA GLY A 68 1.78 21.98 -3.23
C GLY A 68 1.85 20.60 -2.56
N ILE A 69 2.20 20.55 -1.27
CA ILE A 69 2.49 19.33 -0.53
C ILE A 69 1.25 18.41 -0.49
N SER A 70 1.46 17.10 -0.67
CA SER A 70 0.45 16.08 -0.41
C SER A 70 1.04 14.83 0.18
N ILE A 71 0.28 14.23 1.08
CA ILE A 71 0.67 13.04 1.82
C ILE A 71 -0.22 11.90 1.36
N VAL A 72 0.39 10.83 0.89
CA VAL A 72 -0.32 9.67 0.34
C VAL A 72 0.07 8.44 1.14
N VAL A 73 -0.91 7.66 1.58
CA VAL A 73 -0.68 6.38 2.26
C VAL A 73 -0.32 5.32 1.21
N ARG A 74 0.77 4.59 1.43
CA ARG A 74 1.28 3.58 0.49
C ARG A 74 1.55 2.28 1.24
N SER A 75 0.93 1.19 0.80
CA SER A 75 1.03 -0.18 1.34
C SER A 75 1.67 -1.13 0.33
#